data_AF-A0ABD6CIJ6-F1
#
_entry.id   AF-A0ABD6CIJ6-F1
#
_cell.length_a   1.000
_cell.length_b   1.000
_cell.length_c   1.000
_cell.angle_alpha   90.00
_cell.angle_beta   90.00
_cell.angle_gamma   90.00
#
_symmetry.space_group_name_H-M   'P 1'
#
loop_
_entity.id
_entity.type
_entity.pdbx_description
1 polymer ?
#
loop_
_entity_poly.entity_id
_entity_poly.type
_entity_poly.pdbx_seq_one_letter_code
_entity_poly.pdbx_strand_id
1 'polypeptide(L)'
;METEGTLSPESVAAATEAFEAAGPTAQQVVREAAKAMEFDREEYRERVTSEVVERARNVVFADRLAVSVGTREEFDEWVDSHPDYDVIELGSEDVDRVVWHAAPFAETVVAATYQNEREAAVGTLRRQAFARVYRPRFEEVDGDETDSEDGTSDRENDNSKSEDGDSAGSEAGE
;
A
#
# COMPACT_ATOMS: atom_id res chain seq x y z
N MET A 1 8.59 7.91 28.47
CA MET A 1 8.34 7.61 27.04
C MET A 1 8.68 6.17 26.70
N GLU A 2 7.79 5.48 25.98
CA GLU A 2 7.97 4.15 25.40
C GLU A 2 7.84 4.25 23.87
N THR A 3 8.44 3.34 23.10
CA THR A 3 8.28 3.30 21.63
C THR A 3 7.69 1.96 21.19
N GLU A 4 6.63 1.99 20.39
CA GLU A 4 6.03 0.84 19.74
C GLU A 4 6.33 0.84 18.23
N GLY A 5 6.71 -0.31 17.67
CA GLY A 5 7.13 -0.38 16.27
C GLY A 5 8.56 0.15 16.08
N THR A 6 9.05 0.11 14.84
CA THR A 6 10.47 0.37 14.54
C THR A 6 10.71 1.18 13.27
N LEU A 7 9.68 1.40 12.46
CA LEU A 7 9.81 2.05 11.17
C LEU A 7 9.66 3.57 11.32
N SER A 8 10.76 4.29 11.07
CA SER A 8 10.79 5.75 11.01
C SER A 8 11.60 6.20 9.80
N PRO A 9 11.03 6.15 8.58
CA PRO A 9 11.76 6.45 7.36
C PRO A 9 12.22 7.91 7.32
N GLU A 10 13.48 8.14 6.95
CA GLU A 10 14.05 9.49 6.84
C GLU A 10 13.94 10.06 5.40
N SER A 11 13.46 9.27 4.44
CA SER A 11 13.24 9.70 3.07
C SER A 11 12.02 9.03 2.45
N VAL A 12 11.48 9.62 1.38
CA VAL A 12 10.40 9.01 0.57
C VAL A 12 10.85 7.66 0.01
N ALA A 13 12.08 7.56 -0.50
CA ALA A 13 12.61 6.30 -1.05
C ALA A 13 12.62 5.17 0.01
N ALA A 14 13.08 5.47 1.23
CA ALA A 14 13.06 4.49 2.33
C ALA A 14 11.62 4.12 2.74
N ALA A 15 10.68 5.08 2.70
CA ALA A 15 9.27 4.81 2.97
C ALA A 15 8.66 3.90 1.89
N THR A 16 8.97 4.14 0.62
CA THR A 16 8.51 3.34 -0.53
C THR A 16 9.06 1.92 -0.47
N GLU A 17 10.37 1.75 -0.23
CA GLU A 17 10.98 0.42 -0.08
C GLU A 17 10.33 -0.36 1.07
N ALA A 18 10.12 0.29 2.21
CA ALA A 18 9.45 -0.33 3.34
C ALA A 18 7.98 -0.67 3.03
N PHE A 19 7.28 0.17 2.26
CA PHE A 19 5.91 -0.08 1.81
C PHE A 19 5.84 -1.29 0.88
N GLU A 20 6.73 -1.39 -0.11
CA GLU A 20 6.90 -2.56 -1.00
C GLU A 20 7.18 -3.85 -0.24
N ALA A 21 8.07 -3.80 0.75
CA ALA A 21 8.36 -4.94 1.60
C ALA A 21 7.13 -5.46 2.40
N ALA A 22 6.09 -4.65 2.61
CA ALA A 22 4.84 -5.12 3.24
C ALA A 22 3.95 -5.96 2.31
N GLY A 23 4.12 -5.85 0.99
CA GLY A 23 3.24 -6.49 -0.01
C GLY A 23 3.10 -8.00 0.17
N PRO A 24 4.22 -8.77 0.24
CA PRO A 24 4.15 -10.23 0.40
C PRO A 24 3.43 -10.66 1.69
N THR A 25 3.70 -9.99 2.81
CA THR A 25 3.03 -10.29 4.09
C THR A 25 1.53 -9.99 4.00
N ALA A 26 1.15 -8.86 3.43
CA ALA A 26 -0.25 -8.49 3.25
C ALA A 26 -1.02 -9.50 2.36
N GLN A 27 -0.42 -9.92 1.25
CA GLN A 27 -1.00 -10.94 0.39
C GLN A 27 -1.20 -12.26 1.14
N GLN A 28 -0.22 -12.65 1.95
CA GLN A 28 -0.31 -13.88 2.74
C GLN A 28 -1.40 -13.78 3.83
N VAL A 29 -1.53 -12.63 4.51
CA VAL A 29 -2.59 -12.41 5.50
C VAL A 29 -3.98 -12.54 4.85
N VAL A 30 -4.20 -11.89 3.71
CA VAL A 30 -5.48 -11.97 2.99
C VAL A 30 -5.76 -13.40 2.52
N ARG A 31 -4.74 -14.11 2.05
CA ARG A 31 -4.86 -15.52 1.65
C ARG A 31 -5.30 -16.42 2.80
N GLU A 32 -4.66 -16.33 3.95
CA GLU A 32 -5.04 -17.16 5.11
C GLU A 32 -6.42 -16.78 5.66
N ALA A 33 -6.79 -15.50 5.62
CA ALA A 33 -8.14 -15.08 5.98
C ALA A 33 -9.20 -15.67 5.03
N ALA A 34 -9.00 -15.59 3.71
CA ALA A 34 -9.91 -16.18 2.73
C ALA A 34 -10.02 -17.70 2.87
N LYS A 35 -8.90 -18.37 3.16
CA LYS A 35 -8.87 -19.81 3.42
C LYS A 35 -9.63 -20.18 4.70
N ALA A 36 -9.50 -19.39 5.77
CA ALA A 36 -10.25 -19.60 7.00
C ALA A 36 -11.76 -19.37 6.81
N MET A 37 -12.15 -18.57 5.82
CA MET A 37 -13.53 -18.38 5.37
C MET A 37 -13.99 -19.43 4.34
N GLU A 38 -13.16 -20.44 4.06
CA GLU A 38 -13.45 -21.55 3.14
C GLU A 38 -13.74 -21.12 1.69
N PHE A 39 -13.23 -19.95 1.26
CA PHE A 39 -13.40 -19.50 -0.12
C PHE A 39 -12.77 -20.50 -1.09
N ASP A 40 -13.55 -20.90 -2.09
CA ASP A 40 -13.02 -21.69 -3.19
C ASP A 40 -12.19 -20.83 -4.15
N ARG A 41 -11.67 -21.45 -5.21
CA ARG A 41 -10.79 -20.76 -6.16
C ARG A 41 -11.50 -19.66 -6.97
N GLU A 42 -12.77 -19.85 -7.27
CA GLU A 42 -13.56 -18.89 -8.04
C GLU A 42 -13.91 -17.70 -7.14
N GLU A 43 -14.42 -17.98 -5.96
CA GLU A 43 -14.76 -16.98 -4.94
C GLU A 43 -13.54 -16.17 -4.50
N TYR A 44 -12.37 -16.82 -4.33
CA TYR A 44 -11.12 -16.12 -4.04
C TYR A 44 -10.77 -15.11 -5.14
N ARG A 45 -10.87 -15.50 -6.42
CA ARG A 45 -10.52 -14.61 -7.54
C ARG A 45 -11.51 -13.45 -7.68
N GLU A 46 -12.77 -13.68 -7.41
CA GLU A 46 -13.80 -12.65 -7.46
C GLU A 46 -13.65 -11.64 -6.31
N ARG A 47 -13.41 -12.13 -5.08
CA ARG A 47 -13.47 -11.30 -3.87
C ARG A 47 -12.12 -10.78 -3.40
N VAL A 48 -11.02 -11.48 -3.66
CA VAL A 48 -9.67 -11.04 -3.30
C VAL A 48 -9.08 -10.24 -4.45
N THR A 49 -9.53 -8.99 -4.55
CA THR A 49 -9.03 -8.03 -5.54
C THR A 49 -7.69 -7.43 -5.11
N SER A 50 -7.00 -6.76 -6.03
CA SER A 50 -5.79 -5.98 -5.72
C SER A 50 -6.06 -4.95 -4.62
N GLU A 51 -7.23 -4.29 -4.64
CA GLU A 51 -7.63 -3.30 -3.62
C GLU A 51 -7.67 -3.92 -2.20
N VAL A 52 -8.14 -5.17 -2.07
CA VAL A 52 -8.17 -5.86 -0.77
C VAL A 52 -6.75 -6.08 -0.26
N VAL A 53 -5.83 -6.50 -1.13
CA VAL A 53 -4.42 -6.71 -0.79
C VAL A 53 -3.72 -5.40 -0.47
N GLU A 54 -4.00 -4.33 -1.21
CA GLU A 54 -3.47 -2.98 -0.95
C GLU A 54 -3.93 -2.45 0.40
N ARG A 55 -5.22 -2.60 0.75
CA ARG A 55 -5.72 -2.22 2.08
C ARG A 55 -5.01 -2.99 3.20
N ALA A 56 -4.75 -4.28 3.01
CA ALA A 56 -3.97 -5.07 3.96
C ALA A 56 -2.51 -4.59 4.04
N ARG A 57 -1.89 -4.25 2.91
CA ARG A 57 -0.53 -3.70 2.83
C ARG A 57 -0.40 -2.38 3.60
N ASN A 58 -1.39 -1.51 3.44
CA ASN A 58 -1.47 -0.24 4.17
C ASN A 58 -1.45 -0.47 5.69
N VAL A 59 -2.23 -1.45 6.17
CA VAL A 59 -2.27 -1.80 7.60
C VAL A 59 -0.93 -2.40 8.06
N VAL A 60 -0.36 -3.35 7.32
CA VAL A 60 0.92 -3.99 7.67
C VAL A 60 2.08 -2.98 7.66
N PHE A 61 2.04 -1.99 6.77
CA PHE A 61 2.99 -0.88 6.81
C PHE A 61 2.78 0.01 8.02
N ALA A 62 1.54 0.47 8.24
CA ALA A 62 1.22 1.37 9.34
C ALA A 62 1.54 0.76 10.70
N ASP A 63 1.32 -0.55 10.87
CA ASP A 63 1.64 -1.29 12.10
C ASP A 63 3.12 -1.29 12.47
N ARG A 64 4.02 -1.16 11.48
CA ARG A 64 5.46 -1.12 11.71
C ARG A 64 5.94 0.26 12.15
N LEU A 65 5.15 1.31 11.94
CA LEU A 65 5.55 2.69 12.26
C LEU A 65 5.95 2.81 13.73
N ALA A 66 7.10 3.46 13.96
CA ALA A 66 7.60 3.79 15.29
C ALA A 66 6.72 4.88 15.91
N VAL A 67 6.02 4.54 16.98
CA VAL A 67 5.10 5.41 17.70
C VAL A 67 5.64 5.61 19.10
N SER A 68 5.90 6.86 19.47
CA SER A 68 6.20 7.24 20.83
C SER A 68 4.92 7.30 21.65
N VAL A 69 4.96 6.76 22.87
CA VAL A 69 3.86 6.76 23.84
C VAL A 69 4.36 7.48 25.09
N GLY A 70 3.69 8.56 25.46
CA GLY A 70 4.16 9.44 26.52
C GLY A 70 3.07 10.33 27.11
N THR A 71 3.50 11.25 27.96
CA THR A 71 2.65 12.31 28.52
C THR A 71 2.51 13.48 27.55
N ARG A 72 1.55 14.36 27.83
CA ARG A 72 1.41 15.67 27.18
C ARG A 72 2.70 16.47 27.27
N GLU A 73 3.28 16.56 28.47
CA GLU A 73 4.53 17.29 28.71
C GLU A 73 5.70 16.74 27.84
N GLU A 74 5.82 15.41 27.72
CA GLU A 74 6.85 14.78 26.86
C GLU A 74 6.63 15.09 25.37
N PHE A 75 5.37 15.22 24.93
CA PHE A 75 5.04 15.58 23.56
C PHE A 75 5.29 17.07 23.29
N ASP A 76 4.91 17.95 24.21
CA ASP A 76 5.12 19.39 24.08
C ASP A 76 6.63 19.72 24.05
N GLU A 77 7.45 19.07 24.89
CA GLU A 77 8.92 19.18 24.83
C GLU A 77 9.49 18.69 23.48
N TRP A 78 8.89 17.64 22.91
CA TRP A 78 9.26 17.16 21.59
C TRP A 78 8.93 18.19 20.49
N VAL A 79 7.75 18.81 20.54
CA VAL A 79 7.34 19.85 19.57
C VAL A 79 8.23 21.09 19.70
N ASP A 80 8.52 21.54 20.92
CA ASP A 80 9.39 22.69 21.17
C ASP A 80 10.82 22.48 20.65
N SER A 81 11.30 21.24 20.63
CA SER A 81 12.60 20.88 20.06
C SER A 81 12.59 20.67 18.53
N HIS A 82 11.42 20.63 17.90
CA HIS A 82 11.21 20.43 16.47
C HIS A 82 10.29 21.51 15.87
N PRO A 83 10.67 22.80 15.92
CA PRO A 83 9.81 23.91 15.52
C PRO A 83 9.46 23.93 14.02
N ASP A 84 10.24 23.21 13.21
CA ASP A 84 10.04 23.11 11.76
C ASP A 84 8.98 22.04 11.39
N TYR A 85 8.47 21.27 12.36
CA TYR A 85 7.50 20.21 12.09
C TYR A 85 6.05 20.71 12.12
N ASP A 86 5.29 20.35 11.08
CA ASP A 86 3.85 20.50 11.08
C ASP A 86 3.20 19.49 12.05
N VAL A 87 2.42 20.01 13.00
CA VAL A 87 1.76 19.20 14.03
C VAL A 87 0.32 18.87 13.62
N ILE A 88 0.04 17.57 13.50
CA ILE A 88 -1.29 17.03 13.25
C ILE A 88 -1.77 16.30 14.50
N GLU A 89 -2.46 17.00 15.39
CA GLU A 89 -3.00 16.41 16.61
C GLU A 89 -4.47 15.94 16.45
N LEU A 90 -4.77 14.78 17.03
CA LEU A 90 -6.08 14.16 17.05
C LEU A 90 -6.59 14.00 18.49
N GLY A 91 -7.78 14.50 18.76
CA GLY A 91 -8.45 14.39 20.06
C GLY A 91 -8.47 15.72 20.80
N SER A 92 -8.32 15.68 22.12
CA SER A 92 -8.51 16.84 22.99
C SER A 92 -7.19 17.24 23.64
N GLU A 93 -6.91 18.54 23.67
CA GLU A 93 -5.70 19.10 24.28
C GLU A 93 -5.66 18.84 25.80
N ASP A 94 -6.82 18.79 26.46
CA ASP A 94 -7.02 18.51 27.89
C ASP A 94 -6.70 17.07 28.36
N VAL A 95 -6.06 16.26 27.51
CA VAL A 95 -5.76 14.85 27.79
C VAL A 95 -4.28 14.67 28.03
N ASP A 96 -3.94 14.07 29.16
CA ASP A 96 -2.56 14.00 29.67
C ASP A 96 -1.67 12.98 28.95
N ARG A 97 -2.23 12.07 28.13
CA ARG A 97 -1.44 11.06 27.41
C ARG A 97 -1.55 11.25 25.92
N VAL A 98 -0.41 11.12 25.27
CA VAL A 98 -0.25 11.35 23.84
C VAL A 98 0.54 10.20 23.25
N VAL A 99 0.12 9.74 22.09
CA VAL A 99 0.93 8.95 21.19
C VAL A 99 1.30 9.79 19.99
N TRP A 100 2.53 9.71 19.49
CA TRP A 100 2.94 10.46 18.30
C TRP A 100 3.91 9.68 17.42
N HIS A 101 3.86 9.97 16.12
CA HIS A 101 4.80 9.46 15.13
C HIS A 101 5.32 10.65 14.31
N ALA A 102 6.64 10.80 14.30
CA ALA A 102 7.32 11.77 13.46
C ALA A 102 7.69 11.12 12.12
N ALA A 103 7.46 11.84 11.03
CA ALA A 103 7.88 11.48 9.69
C ALA A 103 8.89 12.51 9.17
N PRO A 104 10.20 12.30 9.41
CA PRO A 104 11.22 13.32 9.13
C PRO A 104 11.26 13.80 7.68
N PHE A 105 11.06 12.89 6.71
CA PHE A 105 11.05 13.24 5.29
C PHE A 105 9.93 14.18 4.86
N ALA A 106 8.91 14.36 5.71
CA ALA A 106 7.78 15.23 5.48
C ALA A 106 7.70 16.37 6.50
N GLU A 107 8.67 16.47 7.42
CA GLU A 107 8.69 17.46 8.50
C GLU A 107 7.31 17.54 9.19
N THR A 108 6.69 16.38 9.46
CA THR A 108 5.34 16.28 10.01
C THR A 108 5.32 15.32 11.18
N VAL A 109 4.60 15.69 12.25
CA VAL A 109 4.28 14.80 13.38
C VAL A 109 2.78 14.58 13.45
N VAL A 110 2.37 13.32 13.59
CA VAL A 110 0.96 12.96 13.82
C VAL A 110 0.82 12.46 15.25
N ALA A 111 -0.05 13.10 16.00
CA ALA A 111 -0.31 12.78 17.40
C ALA A 111 -1.78 12.38 17.61
N ALA A 112 -2.03 11.50 18.58
CA ALA A 112 -3.35 11.18 19.07
C ALA A 112 -3.37 11.12 20.59
N THR A 113 -4.39 11.72 21.18
CA THR A 113 -4.55 11.82 22.64
C THR A 113 -5.44 10.70 23.18
N TYR A 114 -5.19 10.25 24.40
CA TYR A 114 -5.99 9.19 25.02
C TYR A 114 -5.98 9.23 26.55
N GLN A 115 -7.08 8.78 27.17
CA GLN A 115 -7.18 8.69 28.63
C GLN A 115 -6.78 7.29 29.12
N ASN A 116 -7.53 6.26 28.69
CA ASN A 116 -7.34 4.88 29.15
C ASN A 116 -7.06 3.89 28.01
N GLU A 117 -7.38 4.23 26.76
CA GLU A 117 -7.38 3.31 25.62
C GLU A 117 -6.13 3.48 24.74
N ARG A 118 -4.97 3.06 25.27
CA ARG A 118 -3.67 3.20 24.58
C ARG A 118 -3.67 2.53 23.21
N GLU A 119 -4.06 1.25 23.13
CA GLU A 119 -4.00 0.47 21.89
C GLU A 119 -4.87 1.07 20.79
N ALA A 120 -6.07 1.57 21.15
CA ALA A 120 -6.95 2.25 20.22
C ALA A 120 -6.35 3.56 19.69
N ALA A 121 -5.64 4.31 20.56
CA ALA A 121 -4.95 5.53 20.18
C ALA A 121 -3.80 5.25 19.21
N VAL A 122 -2.95 4.25 19.49
CA VAL A 122 -1.87 3.82 18.60
C VAL A 122 -2.42 3.40 17.24
N GLY A 123 -3.47 2.57 17.20
CA GLY A 123 -4.10 2.13 15.96
C GLY A 123 -4.71 3.28 15.16
N THR A 124 -5.32 4.26 15.84
CA THR A 124 -5.87 5.47 15.22
C THR A 124 -4.76 6.32 14.63
N LEU A 125 -3.71 6.59 15.41
CA LEU A 125 -2.55 7.34 14.97
C LEU A 125 -1.92 6.70 13.74
N ARG A 126 -1.63 5.39 13.77
CA ARG A 126 -0.98 4.68 12.64
C ARG A 126 -1.80 4.80 11.36
N ARG A 127 -3.14 4.66 11.47
CA ARG A 127 -4.05 4.83 10.33
C ARG A 127 -4.01 6.26 9.77
N GLN A 128 -3.96 7.26 10.64
CA GLN A 128 -3.97 8.67 10.23
C GLN A 128 -2.61 9.12 9.68
N ALA A 129 -1.51 8.67 10.28
CA ALA A 129 -0.17 8.85 9.76
C ALA A 129 -0.05 8.27 8.35
N PHE A 130 -0.50 7.02 8.14
CA PHE A 130 -0.53 6.43 6.81
C PHE A 130 -1.35 7.26 5.83
N ALA A 131 -2.60 7.58 6.18
CA ALA A 131 -3.52 8.25 5.26
C ALA A 131 -3.08 9.67 4.87
N ARG A 132 -2.45 10.42 5.79
CA ARG A 132 -2.12 11.84 5.59
C ARG A 132 -0.69 12.07 5.11
N VAL A 133 0.26 11.25 5.55
CA VAL A 133 1.69 11.48 5.31
C VAL A 133 2.24 10.54 4.24
N TYR A 134 1.90 9.26 4.31
CA TYR A 134 2.53 8.23 3.47
C TYR A 134 1.77 7.98 2.17
N ARG A 135 0.44 7.81 2.26
CA ARG A 135 -0.42 7.47 1.12
C ARG A 135 -0.26 8.43 -0.07
N PRO A 136 -0.26 9.77 0.11
CA PRO A 136 -0.06 10.69 -1.02
C PRO A 136 1.26 10.44 -1.75
N ARG A 137 2.32 10.09 -1.03
CA ARG A 137 3.66 9.86 -1.60
C ARG A 137 3.79 8.55 -2.36
N PHE A 138 2.87 7.61 -2.15
CA PHE A 138 2.85 6.34 -2.88
C PHE A 138 1.97 6.45 -4.12
N GLU A 139 0.83 7.14 -4.01
CA GLU A 139 -0.09 7.35 -5.13
C GLU A 139 0.46 8.34 -6.18
N GLU A 140 1.34 9.26 -5.79
CA GLU A 140 2.06 10.15 -6.72
C GLU A 140 3.05 9.41 -7.64
N VAL A 141 3.53 8.22 -7.23
CA VAL A 141 4.55 7.45 -7.98
C VAL A 141 3.93 6.56 -9.06
N ASP A 142 2.70 6.07 -8.84
CA ASP A 142 1.96 5.24 -9.79
C ASP A 142 1.39 6.03 -10.99
N GLY A 143 1.42 7.38 -10.95
CA GLY A 143 0.84 8.26 -11.95
C GLY A 143 1.75 8.65 -13.13
N ASP A 144 3.02 8.26 -13.15
CA ASP A 144 4.02 8.70 -14.14
C ASP A 144 4.33 7.65 -15.24
N GLU A 145 3.76 6.44 -15.17
CA GLU A 145 4.10 5.32 -16.08
C GLU A 145 3.09 5.03 -17.22
N THR A 146 2.09 5.89 -17.49
CA THR A 146 1.08 5.61 -18.56
C THR A 146 1.06 6.54 -19.78
N ASP A 147 2.05 7.42 -19.96
CA ASP A 147 2.23 8.12 -21.24
C ASP A 147 3.54 7.71 -21.91
N SER A 148 3.55 6.49 -22.44
CA SER A 148 4.44 6.12 -23.54
C SER A 148 3.61 5.52 -24.66
N GLU A 149 3.22 6.41 -25.56
CA GLU A 149 2.81 6.10 -26.92
C GLU A 149 3.85 5.15 -27.54
N ASP A 150 3.45 3.91 -27.87
CA ASP A 150 4.05 3.22 -29.01
C ASP A 150 2.95 2.64 -29.88
N GLY A 151 2.85 3.23 -31.06
CA GLY A 151 1.92 2.83 -32.09
C GLY A 151 2.42 1.64 -32.90
N THR A 152 1.51 1.15 -33.73
CA THR A 152 1.75 0.32 -34.92
C THR A 152 2.00 -1.18 -34.69
N SER A 153 0.96 -1.97 -34.96
CA SER A 153 1.06 -3.07 -35.92
C SER A 153 -0.35 -3.49 -36.36
N ASP A 154 -0.91 -2.77 -37.31
CA ASP A 154 -1.84 -3.36 -38.28
C ASP A 154 -1.16 -4.57 -38.93
N ARG A 155 -1.70 -5.75 -38.71
CA ARG A 155 -1.49 -6.91 -39.58
C ARG A 155 -2.84 -7.52 -39.90
N GLU A 156 -3.42 -7.03 -40.99
CA GLU A 156 -4.47 -7.71 -41.74
C GLU A 156 -3.97 -9.10 -42.14
N ASN A 157 -4.66 -10.15 -41.68
CA ASN A 157 -4.42 -11.51 -42.09
C ASN A 157 -5.34 -11.84 -43.28
N ASP A 158 -4.88 -11.53 -44.49
CA ASP A 158 -5.47 -12.01 -45.75
C ASP A 158 -5.08 -13.49 -45.93
N ASN A 159 -6.04 -14.39 -45.73
CA ASN A 159 -5.88 -15.80 -46.09
C ASN A 159 -6.77 -16.11 -47.29
N SER A 160 -6.24 -15.83 -48.49
CA SER A 160 -6.80 -16.30 -49.74
C SER A 160 -5.75 -17.07 -50.55
N LYS A 161 -5.77 -18.42 -50.49
CA LYS A 161 -5.36 -19.22 -51.64
C LYS A 161 -6.00 -20.61 -51.70
N SER A 162 -6.88 -20.70 -52.68
CA SER A 162 -7.44 -21.85 -53.40
C SER A 162 -6.39 -22.81 -53.96
N GLU A 163 -6.65 -24.11 -53.89
CA GLU A 163 -6.19 -25.12 -54.87
C GLU A 163 -7.29 -26.17 -55.09
N ASP A 164 -8.18 -25.89 -56.04
CA ASP A 164 -8.88 -26.91 -56.82
C ASP A 164 -7.98 -27.30 -57.99
N GLY A 165 -7.77 -28.60 -58.20
CA GLY A 165 -6.87 -29.13 -59.23
C GLY A 165 -7.15 -30.60 -59.53
N ASP A 166 -8.34 -30.86 -60.07
CA ASP A 166 -8.77 -32.11 -60.69
C ASP A 166 -7.90 -32.47 -61.90
N SER A 167 -7.39 -33.71 -61.96
CA SER A 167 -6.97 -34.32 -63.23
C SER A 167 -6.99 -35.84 -63.15
N ALA A 168 -8.02 -36.41 -63.79
CA ALA A 168 -8.13 -37.82 -64.13
C ALA A 168 -7.63 -38.08 -65.57
N GLY A 169 -7.09 -39.29 -65.80
CA GLY A 169 -6.80 -39.88 -67.12
C GLY A 169 -5.41 -40.54 -67.16
N SER A 170 -5.24 -41.83 -66.83
CA SER A 170 -5.46 -43.04 -67.66
C SER A 170 -4.45 -43.20 -68.81
N GLU A 171 -3.57 -44.20 -68.75
CA GLU A 171 -3.44 -45.24 -69.78
C GLU A 171 -2.52 -46.41 -69.34
N ALA A 172 -2.77 -47.57 -69.94
CA ALA A 172 -2.35 -48.91 -69.55
C ALA A 172 -1.02 -49.36 -70.17
N GLY A 173 -0.43 -50.44 -69.63
CA GLY A 173 0.57 -51.23 -70.32
C GLY A 173 1.19 -52.36 -69.46
N GLU A 174 0.87 -53.59 -69.87
CA GLU A 174 1.40 -54.93 -69.50
C GLU A 174 0.73 -55.73 -68.37
#